data_AF-A0A3S4V8L8-F1
#
_entry.id   AF-A0A3S4V8L8-F1
#
_cell.length_a   1.000
_cell.length_b   1.000
_cell.length_c   1.000
_cell.angle_alpha   90.00
_cell.angle_beta   90.00
_cell.angle_gamma   90.00
#
_symmetry.space_group_name_H-M   'P 1'
#
loop_
_entity.id
_entity.type
_entity.pdbx_description
1 polymer ?
#
loop_
_entity_poly.entity_id
_entity_poly.type
_entity_poly.pdbx_seq_one_letter_code
_entity_poly.pdbx_strand_id
1 'polypeptide(L)'
;MEELKLLYQNWNYSYYELQSEEDTLFNFECEYKNRISKHIPKEMQHYSLEEWYKFAYKQNLQMIKMIWNNKVDSEKYNDLLDTLGFPYQVTAYLEFNNQPYAYILFLGDGYTLSFLDELGREFMSYSFSANPDVEYKEYVRDGYLFLYELSLRYYHKEKDEYGDWDYDYTDYEFTPDGRVRKIEEIGDERTIYDSEQRINVESNWQKYPEFGDWLPLFEMKRWKDDELMPLTDKEKDNSYKFPWELDDDE
;
A
#
# COMPACT_ATOMS: atom_id res chain seq x y z
N MET A 1 -15.13 12.64 15.00
CA MET A 1 -14.61 11.88 13.85
C MET A 1 -15.73 11.82 12.86
N GLU A 2 -15.47 12.08 11.58
CA GLU A 2 -16.50 12.09 10.55
C GLU A 2 -16.97 10.65 10.29
N GLU A 3 -18.27 10.43 10.12
CA GLU A 3 -18.80 9.08 9.87
C GLU A 3 -18.33 8.61 8.47
N LEU A 4 -17.74 7.41 8.42
CA LEU A 4 -17.21 6.82 7.19
C LEU A 4 -18.11 5.70 6.68
N LYS A 5 -18.47 5.80 5.39
CA LYS A 5 -19.15 4.74 4.65
C LYS A 5 -18.14 3.91 3.87
N LEU A 6 -18.19 2.59 4.01
CA LEU A 6 -17.28 1.66 3.36
C LEU A 6 -17.95 0.98 2.15
N LEU A 7 -17.23 0.91 1.03
CA LEU A 7 -17.70 0.34 -0.23
C LEU A 7 -16.69 -0.69 -0.77
N TYR A 8 -17.17 -1.80 -1.32
CA TYR A 8 -16.37 -2.81 -2.02
C TYR A 8 -16.21 -2.48 -3.50
N GLN A 9 -15.83 -1.25 -3.81
CA GLN A 9 -15.71 -0.73 -5.16
C GLN A 9 -14.31 -0.16 -5.37
N ASN A 10 -13.74 -0.38 -6.55
CA ASN A 10 -12.39 0.07 -6.85
C ASN A 10 -12.34 1.58 -7.05
N TRP A 11 -11.34 2.22 -6.44
CA TRP A 11 -10.91 3.54 -6.84
C TRP A 11 -10.03 3.40 -8.09
N ASN A 12 -10.42 4.05 -9.18
CA ASN A 12 -9.62 4.08 -10.40
C ASN A 12 -8.71 5.30 -10.38
N TYR A 13 -7.43 5.07 -10.11
CA TYR A 13 -6.42 6.12 -10.03
C TYR A 13 -6.24 6.89 -11.35
N SER A 14 -6.35 6.21 -12.50
CA SER A 14 -6.16 6.86 -13.81
C SER A 14 -7.25 7.88 -14.14
N TYR A 15 -8.46 7.66 -13.63
CA TYR A 15 -9.61 8.52 -13.89
C TYR A 15 -10.06 9.33 -12.67
N TYR A 16 -9.43 9.13 -11.51
CA TYR A 16 -9.79 9.73 -10.22
C TYR A 16 -11.28 9.56 -9.90
N GLU A 17 -11.80 8.35 -10.08
CA GLU A 17 -13.22 8.04 -9.89
C GLU A 17 -13.45 6.67 -9.28
N LEU A 18 -14.58 6.51 -8.59
CA LEU A 18 -15.03 5.22 -8.10
C LEU A 18 -15.72 4.45 -9.23
N GLN A 19 -15.25 3.23 -9.46
CA GLN A 19 -15.85 2.34 -10.43
C GLN A 19 -17.19 1.81 -9.91
N SER A 20 -18.14 1.60 -10.82
CA SER A 20 -19.39 0.92 -10.47
C SER A 20 -19.12 -0.50 -9.98
N GLU A 21 -20.11 -1.14 -9.34
CA GLU A 21 -19.99 -2.56 -8.96
C GLU A 21 -19.76 -3.46 -10.20
N GLU A 22 -20.43 -3.15 -11.31
CA GLU A 22 -20.30 -3.87 -12.58
C GLU A 22 -18.91 -3.71 -13.17
N ASP A 23 -18.40 -2.47 -13.26
CA ASP A 23 -17.05 -2.21 -13.78
C ASP A 23 -15.97 -2.80 -12.86
N THR A 24 -16.19 -2.75 -11.54
CA THR A 24 -15.29 -3.37 -10.57
C THR A 24 -15.20 -4.89 -10.79
N LEU A 25 -16.34 -5.57 -10.91
CA LEU A 25 -16.39 -7.00 -11.22
C LEU A 25 -15.76 -7.31 -12.58
N PHE A 26 -16.11 -6.53 -13.60
CA PHE A 26 -15.57 -6.69 -14.95
C PHE A 26 -14.05 -6.55 -14.98
N ASN A 27 -13.49 -5.55 -14.28
CA ASN A 27 -12.05 -5.36 -14.18
C ASN A 27 -11.37 -6.59 -13.55
N PHE A 28 -11.94 -7.15 -12.47
CA PHE A 28 -11.40 -8.39 -11.90
C PHE A 28 -11.51 -9.57 -12.86
N GLU A 29 -12.63 -9.71 -13.57
CA GLU A 29 -12.78 -10.77 -14.57
C GLU A 29 -11.77 -10.64 -15.72
N CYS A 30 -11.46 -9.41 -16.14
CA CYS A 30 -10.56 -9.10 -17.24
C CYS A 30 -9.08 -9.20 -16.86
N GLU A 31 -8.66 -8.57 -15.77
CA GLU A 31 -7.27 -8.60 -15.30
C GLU A 31 -6.86 -10.02 -14.89
N TYR A 32 -7.73 -10.71 -14.16
CA TYR A 32 -7.44 -12.05 -13.69
C TYR A 32 -7.90 -13.12 -14.67
N LYS A 33 -8.44 -12.80 -15.84
CA LYS A 33 -8.96 -13.78 -16.83
C LYS A 33 -7.99 -14.93 -17.10
N ASN A 34 -6.69 -14.65 -17.15
CA ASN A 34 -5.64 -15.65 -17.37
C ASN A 34 -5.35 -16.52 -16.13
N ARG A 35 -5.46 -15.97 -14.91
CA ARG A 35 -5.36 -16.70 -13.64
C ARG A 35 -6.65 -17.49 -13.35
N ILE A 36 -7.80 -16.83 -13.56
CA ILE A 36 -9.17 -17.34 -13.47
C ILE A 36 -9.38 -18.54 -14.40
N SER A 37 -8.99 -18.43 -15.69
CA SER A 37 -9.23 -19.49 -16.68
C SER A 37 -8.46 -20.79 -16.44
N LYS A 38 -7.38 -20.77 -15.65
CA LYS A 38 -6.60 -21.96 -15.31
C LYS A 38 -6.88 -22.49 -13.89
N HIS A 39 -7.32 -21.66 -12.95
CA HIS A 39 -7.34 -22.02 -11.52
C HIS A 39 -8.62 -21.64 -10.77
N ILE A 40 -9.61 -20.99 -11.39
CA ILE A 40 -10.86 -20.63 -10.71
C ILE A 40 -12.05 -21.49 -11.19
N PRO A 41 -12.87 -22.02 -10.25
CA PRO A 41 -14.08 -22.75 -10.57
C PRO A 41 -15.06 -21.92 -11.41
N LYS A 42 -15.77 -22.55 -12.35
CA LYS A 42 -16.84 -21.93 -13.16
C LYS A 42 -17.89 -21.19 -12.32
N GLU A 43 -18.06 -21.60 -11.07
CA GLU A 43 -18.98 -21.02 -10.09
C GLU A 43 -18.68 -19.55 -9.77
N MET A 44 -17.45 -19.06 -10.00
CA MET A 44 -17.09 -17.66 -9.73
C MET A 44 -17.57 -16.67 -10.79
N GLN A 45 -17.97 -17.13 -11.98
CA GLN A 45 -18.52 -16.28 -13.05
C GLN A 45 -19.88 -15.65 -12.68
N HIS A 46 -20.44 -16.02 -11.53
CA HIS A 46 -21.73 -15.56 -11.03
C HIS A 46 -21.63 -15.00 -9.61
N TYR A 47 -20.42 -14.73 -9.12
CA TYR A 47 -20.24 -14.14 -7.81
C TYR A 47 -20.76 -12.71 -7.81
N SER A 48 -21.49 -12.38 -6.75
CA SER A 48 -21.65 -10.99 -6.32
C SER A 48 -20.29 -10.41 -5.93
N LEU A 49 -20.22 -9.08 -5.89
CA LEU A 49 -19.02 -8.35 -5.48
C LEU A 49 -18.53 -8.77 -4.08
N GLU A 50 -19.44 -8.92 -3.12
CA GLU A 50 -19.08 -9.37 -1.77
C GLU A 50 -18.54 -10.80 -1.75
N GLU A 51 -19.09 -11.71 -2.58
CA GLU A 51 -18.57 -13.08 -2.70
C GLU A 51 -17.17 -13.11 -3.29
N TRP A 52 -16.91 -12.28 -4.30
CA TRP A 52 -15.58 -12.11 -4.89
C TRP A 52 -14.56 -11.62 -3.85
N TYR A 53 -14.93 -10.59 -3.08
CA TYR A 53 -14.07 -10.03 -2.02
C TYR A 53 -13.77 -11.04 -0.92
N LYS A 54 -14.78 -11.80 -0.48
CA LYS A 54 -14.59 -12.90 0.49
C LYS A 54 -13.64 -13.97 -0.03
N PHE A 55 -13.72 -14.29 -1.32
CA PHE A 55 -12.81 -15.23 -1.95
C PHE A 55 -11.38 -14.68 -1.99
N ALA A 56 -11.20 -13.48 -2.54
CA ALA A 56 -9.89 -12.82 -2.65
C ALA A 56 -9.21 -12.67 -1.29
N TYR A 57 -9.96 -12.23 -0.27
CA TYR A 57 -9.49 -12.18 1.13
C TYR A 57 -8.94 -13.53 1.61
N LYS A 58 -9.69 -14.62 1.40
CA LYS A 58 -9.28 -15.96 1.84
C LYS A 58 -8.00 -16.43 1.14
N GLN A 59 -7.84 -16.14 -0.15
CA GLN A 59 -6.67 -16.54 -0.90
C GLN A 59 -5.41 -15.77 -0.47
N ASN A 60 -5.51 -14.44 -0.32
CA ASN A 60 -4.40 -13.64 0.20
C ASN A 60 -4.04 -14.04 1.64
N LEU A 61 -5.03 -14.29 2.50
CA LEU A 61 -4.78 -14.79 3.87
C LEU A 61 -4.08 -16.15 3.87
N GLN A 62 -4.39 -17.03 2.91
CA GLN A 62 -3.69 -18.31 2.77
C GLN A 62 -2.21 -18.08 2.42
N MET A 63 -1.93 -17.19 1.46
CA MET A 63 -0.56 -16.83 1.08
C MET A 63 0.22 -16.22 2.26
N ILE A 64 -0.37 -15.27 2.97
CA ILE A 64 0.21 -14.64 4.17
C ILE A 64 0.52 -15.66 5.26
N LYS A 65 -0.40 -16.61 5.51
CA LYS A 65 -0.13 -17.70 6.46
C LYS A 65 1.05 -18.57 6.03
N MET A 66 1.28 -18.77 4.73
CA MET A 66 2.46 -19.50 4.27
C MET A 66 3.75 -18.73 4.57
N ILE A 67 3.72 -17.40 4.43
CA ILE A 67 4.84 -16.51 4.74
C ILE A 67 5.17 -16.54 6.23
N TRP A 68 4.18 -16.29 7.10
CA TRP A 68 4.37 -16.33 8.56
C TRP A 68 4.95 -17.66 9.06
N ASN A 69 4.52 -18.78 8.48
CA ASN A 69 5.03 -20.10 8.85
C ASN A 69 6.45 -20.42 8.30
N ASN A 70 7.19 -19.41 7.79
CA ASN A 70 8.53 -19.55 7.19
C ASN A 70 8.57 -20.52 5.99
N LYS A 71 7.52 -20.54 5.16
CA LYS A 71 7.39 -21.49 4.05
C LYS A 71 7.49 -20.87 2.65
N VAL A 72 7.87 -19.61 2.53
CA VAL A 72 8.01 -18.98 1.22
C VAL A 72 9.47 -18.64 0.95
N ASP A 73 10.04 -19.45 0.07
CA ASP A 73 11.25 -19.14 -0.68
C ASP A 73 10.96 -17.91 -1.55
N SER A 74 11.85 -16.90 -1.51
CA SER A 74 11.70 -15.68 -2.31
C SER A 74 11.59 -16.01 -3.80
N GLU A 75 12.27 -17.06 -4.28
CA GLU A 75 12.21 -17.48 -5.67
C GLU A 75 10.82 -18.01 -6.08
N LYS A 76 10.01 -18.47 -5.12
CA LYS A 76 8.66 -19.01 -5.35
C LYS A 76 7.55 -18.01 -5.04
N TYR A 77 7.90 -16.82 -4.56
CA TYR A 77 6.93 -15.82 -4.16
C TYR A 77 6.03 -15.42 -5.33
N ASN A 78 6.61 -15.11 -6.48
CA ASN A 78 5.86 -14.70 -7.67
C ASN A 78 4.95 -15.82 -8.19
N ASP A 79 5.42 -17.08 -8.19
CA ASP A 79 4.57 -18.23 -8.57
C ASP A 79 3.36 -18.38 -7.64
N LEU A 80 3.57 -18.17 -6.33
CA LEU A 80 2.48 -18.20 -5.34
C LEU A 80 1.53 -17.01 -5.51
N LEU A 81 2.07 -15.81 -5.75
CA LEU A 81 1.28 -14.61 -6.03
C LEU A 81 0.43 -14.79 -7.29
N ASP A 82 0.99 -15.39 -8.34
CA ASP A 82 0.28 -15.71 -9.58
C ASP A 82 -0.82 -16.76 -9.40
N THR A 83 -0.75 -17.57 -8.34
CA THR A 83 -1.69 -18.65 -8.08
C THR A 83 -2.76 -18.27 -7.05
N LEU A 84 -2.37 -17.56 -5.98
CA LEU A 84 -3.21 -17.25 -4.82
C LEU A 84 -3.47 -15.75 -4.65
N GLY A 85 -2.70 -14.87 -5.30
CA GLY A 85 -2.85 -13.43 -5.19
C GLY A 85 -4.03 -12.93 -6.03
N PHE A 86 -5.04 -12.39 -5.35
CA PHE A 86 -6.20 -11.75 -5.96
C PHE A 86 -6.39 -10.38 -5.33
N PRO A 87 -6.20 -9.28 -6.06
CA PRO A 87 -6.39 -7.96 -5.48
C PRO A 87 -7.86 -7.64 -5.32
N TYR A 88 -8.13 -6.82 -4.32
CA TYR A 88 -9.44 -6.23 -4.07
C TYR A 88 -9.26 -4.91 -3.31
N GLN A 89 -10.23 -4.00 -3.43
CA GLN A 89 -10.14 -2.68 -2.83
C GLN A 89 -11.33 -2.31 -1.96
N VAL A 90 -11.08 -1.83 -0.75
CA VAL A 90 -12.13 -1.22 0.07
C VAL A 90 -11.97 0.28 0.01
N THR A 91 -13.01 1.00 -0.40
CA THR A 91 -12.99 2.47 -0.48
C THR A 91 -13.85 3.06 0.63
N ALA A 92 -13.29 4.01 1.37
CA ALA A 92 -13.97 4.78 2.41
C ALA A 92 -14.44 6.14 1.88
N TYR A 93 -15.65 6.52 2.28
CA TYR A 93 -16.31 7.77 1.92
C TYR A 93 -16.69 8.57 3.15
N LEU A 94 -16.60 9.88 3.04
CA LEU A 94 -17.16 10.81 4.03
C LEU A 94 -18.69 10.81 3.89
N GLU A 95 -19.42 10.40 4.93
CA GLU A 95 -20.88 10.27 4.84
C GLU A 95 -21.60 11.58 4.57
N PHE A 96 -21.10 12.70 5.10
CA PHE A 96 -21.78 13.99 5.04
C PHE A 96 -21.83 14.62 3.64
N ASN A 97 -20.89 14.28 2.75
CA ASN A 97 -20.80 14.83 1.40
C ASN A 97 -20.58 13.77 0.31
N ASN A 98 -20.49 12.49 0.69
CA ASN A 98 -20.25 11.36 -0.21
C ASN A 98 -19.01 11.58 -1.11
N GLN A 99 -17.95 12.19 -0.55
CA GLN A 99 -16.64 12.31 -1.19
C GLN A 99 -15.74 11.13 -0.81
N PRO A 100 -14.92 10.62 -1.75
CA PRO A 100 -13.95 9.58 -1.44
C PRO A 100 -12.90 10.14 -0.47
N TYR A 101 -12.55 9.35 0.54
CA TYR A 101 -11.63 9.75 1.60
C TYR A 101 -10.29 9.02 1.48
N ALA A 102 -10.37 7.69 1.33
CA ALA A 102 -9.23 6.81 1.29
C ALA A 102 -9.64 5.47 0.69
N TYR A 103 -8.68 4.69 0.23
CA TYR A 103 -8.93 3.32 -0.19
C TYR A 103 -7.81 2.40 0.27
N ILE A 104 -8.12 1.12 0.42
CA ILE A 104 -7.16 0.07 0.74
C ILE A 104 -7.09 -0.89 -0.44
N LEU A 105 -5.90 -1.15 -0.96
CA LEU A 105 -5.63 -2.19 -1.94
C LEU A 105 -4.92 -3.36 -1.27
N PHE A 106 -5.56 -4.52 -1.25
CA PHE A 106 -4.94 -5.77 -0.80
C PHE A 106 -4.36 -6.52 -1.99
N LEU A 107 -3.18 -7.11 -1.83
CA LEU A 107 -2.63 -8.06 -2.79
C LEU A 107 -1.52 -8.89 -2.15
N GLY A 108 -1.56 -10.20 -2.36
CA GLY A 108 -0.45 -11.09 -2.03
C GLY A 108 -0.22 -11.17 -0.54
N ASP A 109 0.91 -10.62 -0.10
CA ASP A 109 1.42 -10.65 1.27
C ASP A 109 1.06 -9.41 2.10
N GLY A 110 0.35 -8.45 1.52
CA GLY A 110 0.23 -7.13 2.11
C GLY A 110 -0.97 -6.33 1.65
N TYR A 111 -0.94 -5.05 2.01
CA TYR A 111 -1.88 -4.06 1.50
C TYR A 111 -1.29 -2.65 1.58
N THR A 112 -1.84 -1.75 0.75
CA THR A 112 -1.57 -0.32 0.81
C THR A 112 -2.85 0.42 1.19
N LEU A 113 -2.77 1.33 2.16
CA LEU A 113 -3.83 2.28 2.49
C LEU A 113 -3.43 3.65 1.94
N SER A 114 -4.22 4.19 1.01
CA SER A 114 -3.99 5.49 0.37
C SER A 114 -5.08 6.49 0.74
N PHE A 115 -4.68 7.70 1.11
CA PHE A 115 -5.55 8.82 1.44
C PHE A 115 -5.62 9.80 0.27
N LEU A 116 -6.83 10.30 0.03
CA LEU A 116 -7.16 11.12 -1.13
C LEU A 116 -7.31 12.59 -0.73
N ASP A 117 -6.81 13.47 -1.58
CA ASP A 117 -7.02 14.91 -1.43
C ASP A 117 -8.38 15.33 -1.99
N GLU A 118 -8.67 16.63 -1.93
CA GLU A 118 -9.91 17.24 -2.42
C GLU A 118 -10.16 17.06 -3.93
N LEU A 119 -9.14 16.67 -4.70
CA LEU A 119 -9.22 16.37 -6.13
C LEU A 119 -9.22 14.85 -6.42
N GLY A 120 -9.26 14.01 -5.39
CA GLY A 120 -9.23 12.55 -5.52
C GLY A 120 -7.85 11.98 -5.80
N ARG A 121 -6.77 12.74 -5.56
CA ARG A 121 -5.39 12.30 -5.79
C ARG A 121 -4.78 11.74 -4.52
N GLU A 122 -3.86 10.78 -4.65
CA GLU A 122 -3.19 10.19 -3.49
C GLU A 122 -2.12 11.12 -2.93
N PHE A 123 -2.38 11.72 -1.77
CA PHE A 123 -1.38 12.60 -1.12
C PHE A 123 -0.56 11.87 -0.06
N MET A 124 -1.06 10.74 0.45
CA MET A 124 -0.39 9.95 1.48
C MET A 124 -0.75 8.47 1.37
N SER A 125 0.20 7.57 1.54
CA SER A 125 -0.08 6.14 1.63
C SER A 125 0.81 5.41 2.65
N TYR A 126 0.30 4.29 3.15
CA TYR A 126 0.98 3.37 4.05
C TYR A 126 1.02 1.97 3.43
N SER A 127 2.21 1.41 3.25
CA SER A 127 2.40 0.08 2.67
C SER A 127 2.79 -0.96 3.72
N PHE A 128 2.03 -2.05 3.79
CA PHE A 128 2.19 -3.12 4.77
C PHE A 128 2.53 -4.44 4.10
N SER A 129 3.42 -5.23 4.70
CA SER A 129 3.76 -6.57 4.22
C SER A 129 3.96 -7.58 5.35
N ALA A 130 3.62 -8.84 5.08
CA ALA A 130 3.94 -10.00 5.91
C ALA A 130 5.36 -10.53 5.69
N ASN A 131 6.00 -10.17 4.57
CA ASN A 131 7.28 -10.68 4.11
C ASN A 131 8.31 -9.53 4.04
N PRO A 132 8.95 -9.19 5.17
CA PRO A 132 10.09 -8.27 5.10
C PRO A 132 11.23 -8.93 4.32
N ASP A 133 12.22 -8.14 3.88
CA ASP A 133 13.40 -8.66 3.19
C ASP A 133 14.03 -9.85 3.92
N VAL A 134 14.72 -10.73 3.18
CA VAL A 134 15.30 -11.98 3.70
C VAL A 134 16.14 -11.77 4.97
N GLU A 135 16.82 -10.62 5.07
CA GLU A 135 17.64 -10.22 6.21
C GLU A 135 16.83 -9.97 7.50
N TYR A 136 15.52 -9.76 7.41
CA TYR A 136 14.65 -9.43 8.56
C TYR A 136 13.59 -10.50 8.84
N LYS A 137 13.70 -11.70 8.28
CA LYS A 137 12.71 -12.77 8.46
C LYS A 137 12.53 -13.19 9.92
N GLU A 138 13.55 -13.08 10.76
CA GLU A 138 13.46 -13.39 12.18
C GLU A 138 12.56 -12.43 12.98
N TYR A 139 12.25 -11.25 12.42
CA TYR A 139 11.37 -10.26 13.05
C TYR A 139 9.90 -10.47 12.70
N VAL A 140 9.58 -11.40 11.80
CA VAL A 140 8.20 -11.70 11.37
C VAL A 140 7.34 -12.09 12.58
N ARG A 141 6.17 -11.46 12.70
CA ARG A 141 5.19 -11.70 13.76
C ARG A 141 3.95 -12.36 13.19
N ASP A 142 3.68 -13.60 13.60
CA ASP A 142 2.47 -14.34 13.23
C ASP A 142 1.21 -13.51 13.50
N GLY A 143 0.38 -13.32 12.47
CA GLY A 143 -0.87 -12.55 12.59
C GLY A 143 -0.71 -11.05 12.36
N TYR A 144 0.50 -10.56 12.08
CA TYR A 144 0.78 -9.14 11.87
C TYR A 144 1.45 -8.87 10.53
N LEU A 145 1.26 -7.65 10.04
CA LEU A 145 1.94 -7.04 8.92
C LEU A 145 2.80 -5.89 9.43
N PHE A 146 3.92 -5.63 8.77
CA PHE A 146 4.82 -4.53 9.10
C PHE A 146 4.61 -3.38 8.11
N LEU A 147 4.43 -2.17 8.63
CA LEU A 147 4.51 -0.94 7.84
C LEU A 147 5.96 -0.71 7.42
N TYR A 148 6.27 -0.99 6.16
CA TYR A 148 7.61 -0.84 5.61
C TYR A 148 7.79 0.48 4.87
N GLU A 149 6.71 1.18 4.51
CA GLU A 149 6.79 2.43 3.77
C GLU A 149 5.64 3.39 4.11
N LEU A 150 5.99 4.67 4.31
CA LEU A 150 5.06 5.81 4.26
C LEU A 150 5.47 6.69 3.08
N SER A 151 4.53 6.92 2.18
CA SER A 151 4.71 7.81 1.04
C SER A 151 3.87 9.07 1.19
N LEU A 152 4.47 10.22 0.93
CA LEU A 152 3.82 11.53 0.86
C LEU A 152 4.01 12.11 -0.53
N ARG A 153 2.94 12.67 -1.11
CA ARG A 153 2.94 13.30 -2.43
C ARG A 153 2.47 14.74 -2.29
N TYR A 154 3.22 15.66 -2.87
CA TYR A 154 2.97 17.09 -2.82
C TYR A 154 2.70 17.60 -4.24
N TYR A 155 1.45 17.48 -4.66
CA TYR A 155 1.06 17.89 -6.01
C TYR A 155 1.24 19.38 -6.24
N HIS A 156 1.80 19.70 -7.40
CA HIS A 156 1.90 21.06 -7.88
C HIS A 156 0.52 21.57 -8.34
N LYS A 157 0.42 22.89 -8.51
CA LYS A 157 -0.83 23.54 -8.92
C LYS A 157 -1.18 23.30 -10.38
N GLU A 158 -0.16 23.12 -11.21
CA GLU A 158 -0.28 22.98 -12.64
C GLU A 158 0.07 21.55 -13.03
N LYS A 159 -0.51 21.10 -14.14
CA LYS A 159 -0.13 19.84 -14.79
C LYS A 159 1.16 20.05 -15.56
N ASP A 160 1.91 18.98 -15.77
CA ASP A 160 3.09 18.99 -16.62
C ASP A 160 2.73 19.21 -18.11
N GLU A 161 3.74 19.19 -18.97
CA GLU A 161 3.57 19.37 -20.42
C GLU A 161 2.76 18.25 -21.10
N TYR A 162 2.59 17.11 -20.45
CA TYR A 162 1.80 15.96 -20.92
C TYR A 162 0.35 15.99 -20.41
N GLY A 163 0.04 16.91 -19.51
CA GLY A 163 -1.28 17.03 -18.89
C GLY A 163 -1.47 16.10 -17.68
N ASP A 164 -0.37 15.55 -17.15
CA ASP A 164 -0.35 14.76 -15.93
C ASP A 164 -0.06 15.63 -14.72
N TRP A 165 -0.47 15.18 -13.54
CA TRP A 165 -0.22 15.92 -12.32
C TRP A 165 1.24 15.72 -11.90
N ASP A 166 2.00 16.81 -11.88
CA ASP A 166 3.35 16.82 -11.34
C ASP A 166 3.32 16.92 -9.80
N TYR A 167 4.27 16.27 -9.14
CA TYR A 167 4.37 16.25 -7.68
C TYR A 167 5.79 16.02 -7.19
N ASP A 168 6.14 16.68 -6.09
CA ASP A 168 7.28 16.28 -5.27
C ASP A 168 6.86 15.12 -4.37
N TYR A 169 7.82 14.32 -3.90
CA TYR A 169 7.50 13.26 -2.95
C TYR A 169 8.51 13.08 -1.82
N THR A 170 8.00 12.50 -0.73
CA THR A 170 8.82 12.03 0.38
C THR A 170 8.38 10.64 0.78
N ASP A 171 9.31 9.69 0.69
CA ASP A 171 9.11 8.32 1.17
C ASP A 171 9.92 8.09 2.44
N TYR A 172 9.34 7.37 3.40
CA TYR A 172 9.99 6.85 4.58
C TYR A 172 9.94 5.34 4.53
N GLU A 173 11.09 4.70 4.35
CA GLU A 173 11.26 3.26 4.40
C GLU A 173 11.62 2.84 5.83
N PHE A 174 10.92 1.85 6.35
CA PHE A 174 11.15 1.29 7.67
C PHE A 174 11.56 -0.16 7.55
N THR A 175 12.37 -0.61 8.50
CA THR A 175 12.73 -2.01 8.67
C THR A 175 12.35 -2.49 10.07
N PRO A 176 12.08 -3.79 10.27
CA PRO A 176 11.72 -4.32 11.57
C PRO A 176 12.76 -4.13 12.69
N ASP A 177 14.04 -3.97 12.34
CA ASP A 177 15.13 -3.75 13.29
C ASP A 177 15.24 -2.27 13.75
N GLY A 178 14.41 -1.39 13.17
CA GLY A 178 14.35 0.03 13.48
C GLY A 178 15.18 0.93 12.58
N ARG A 179 15.80 0.45 11.50
CA ARG A 179 16.41 1.34 10.49
C ARG A 179 15.32 2.10 9.77
N VAL A 180 15.62 3.36 9.49
CA VAL A 180 14.76 4.22 8.66
C VAL A 180 15.60 4.88 7.58
N ARG A 181 15.05 4.90 6.38
CA ARG A 181 15.53 5.72 5.28
C ARG A 181 14.45 6.71 4.88
N LYS A 182 14.85 7.94 4.60
CA LYS A 182 13.99 8.96 4.01
C LYS A 182 14.50 9.26 2.61
N ILE A 183 13.61 9.29 1.63
CA ILE A 183 13.90 9.63 0.25
C ILE A 183 13.05 10.84 -0.09
N GLU A 184 13.67 11.92 -0.54
CA GLU A 184 12.98 13.11 -1.05
C GLU A 184 13.33 13.30 -2.52
N GLU A 185 12.32 13.54 -3.34
CA GLU A 185 12.48 14.02 -4.71
C GLU A 185 11.68 15.31 -4.83
N ILE A 186 12.39 16.43 -5.03
CA ILE A 186 11.82 17.77 -5.07
C ILE A 186 12.36 18.45 -6.34
N GLY A 187 11.47 18.70 -7.31
CA GLY A 187 11.88 19.00 -8.68
C GLY A 187 12.86 17.94 -9.20
N ASP A 188 13.96 18.37 -9.78
CA ASP A 188 14.99 17.47 -10.34
C ASP A 188 16.04 16.99 -9.31
N GLU A 189 15.85 17.28 -8.00
CA GLU A 189 16.79 16.87 -6.95
C GLU A 189 16.27 15.66 -6.17
N ARG A 190 17.05 14.57 -6.14
CA ARG A 190 16.81 13.42 -5.27
C ARG A 190 17.80 13.37 -4.11
N THR A 191 17.29 13.33 -2.89
CA THR A 191 18.09 13.23 -1.67
C THR A 191 17.70 12.00 -0.86
N ILE A 192 18.69 11.20 -0.47
CA ILE A 192 18.50 10.01 0.37
C ILE A 192 19.18 10.23 1.71
N TYR A 193 18.40 10.08 2.78
CA TYR A 193 18.84 10.14 4.16
C TYR A 193 18.73 8.75 4.77
N ASP A 194 19.83 8.21 5.26
CA ASP A 194 19.87 6.90 5.91
C ASP A 194 20.23 7.09 7.39
N SER A 195 19.30 6.78 8.29
CA SER A 195 19.52 6.98 9.73
C SER A 195 20.45 5.89 10.28
N GLU A 196 21.58 6.30 10.85
CA GLU A 196 22.42 5.40 11.66
C GLU A 196 21.72 5.00 12.96
N GLN A 197 20.83 5.85 13.48
CA GLN A 197 20.10 5.57 14.71
C GLN A 197 18.89 4.70 14.44
N ARG A 198 18.73 3.66 15.26
CA ARG A 198 17.53 2.81 15.26
C ARG A 198 16.41 3.48 16.05
N ILE A 199 15.21 3.48 15.48
CA ILE A 199 14.01 4.03 16.12
C ILE A 199 13.13 2.90 16.67
N ASN A 200 12.20 3.25 17.56
CA ASN A 200 11.18 2.31 18.00
C ASN A 200 10.11 2.16 16.90
N VAL A 201 10.04 0.98 16.28
CA VAL A 201 9.06 0.64 15.23
C VAL A 201 7.91 -0.23 15.74
N GLU A 202 7.65 -0.27 17.06
CA GLU A 202 6.56 -1.08 17.59
C GLU A 202 5.20 -0.68 17.00
N SER A 203 4.98 0.63 16.83
CA SER A 203 3.77 1.18 16.21
C SER A 203 3.61 0.81 14.72
N ASN A 204 4.67 0.32 14.04
CA ASN A 204 4.62 -0.11 12.64
C ASN A 204 3.96 -1.49 12.46
N TRP A 205 3.83 -2.26 13.53
CA TRP A 205 3.16 -3.57 13.48
C TRP A 205 1.64 -3.42 13.50
N GLN A 206 0.99 -4.02 12.52
CA GLN A 206 -0.45 -3.97 12.34
C GLN A 206 -1.01 -5.39 12.36
N LYS A 207 -2.00 -5.67 13.21
CA LYS A 207 -2.70 -6.96 13.16
C LYS A 207 -3.36 -7.09 11.79
N TYR A 208 -3.24 -8.27 11.17
CA TYR A 208 -3.90 -8.55 9.90
C TYR A 208 -5.42 -8.35 10.04
N PRO A 209 -6.06 -7.60 9.12
CA PRO A 209 -7.46 -7.23 9.28
C PRO A 209 -8.41 -8.41 9.16
N GLU A 210 -9.50 -8.35 9.92
CA GLU A 210 -10.61 -9.29 9.82
C GLU A 210 -11.55 -8.84 8.71
N PHE A 211 -12.02 -9.79 7.90
CA PHE A 211 -12.89 -9.44 6.76
C PHE A 211 -14.16 -8.72 7.23
N GLY A 212 -14.40 -7.54 6.68
CA GLY A 212 -15.55 -6.69 7.02
C GLY A 212 -15.28 -5.67 8.13
N ASP A 213 -14.15 -5.77 8.85
CA ASP A 213 -13.75 -4.82 9.89
C ASP A 213 -12.62 -3.91 9.40
N TRP A 214 -12.95 -3.04 8.44
CA TRP A 214 -11.97 -2.18 7.77
C TRP A 214 -11.84 -0.80 8.39
N LEU A 215 -12.85 -0.35 9.14
CA LEU A 215 -12.90 1.00 9.70
C LEU A 215 -11.64 1.34 10.54
N PRO A 216 -11.11 0.45 11.40
CA PRO A 216 -9.91 0.75 12.18
C PRO A 216 -8.67 1.07 11.33
N LEU A 217 -8.61 0.59 10.08
CA LEU A 217 -7.51 0.87 9.18
C LEU A 217 -7.58 2.31 8.65
N PHE A 218 -8.78 2.85 8.41
CA PHE A 218 -8.96 4.22 7.91
C PHE A 218 -8.81 5.30 8.99
N GLU A 219 -9.09 4.97 10.25
CA GLU A 219 -8.99 5.89 11.39
C GLU A 219 -7.61 5.92 12.05
N MET A 220 -6.66 5.22 11.45
CA MET A 220 -5.42 4.81 12.09
C MET A 220 -4.53 6.00 12.43
N LYS A 221 -4.32 6.23 13.73
CA LYS A 221 -3.29 7.14 14.24
C LYS A 221 -2.01 6.35 14.45
N ARG A 222 -0.94 6.73 13.74
CA ARG A 222 0.37 6.10 13.86
C ARG A 222 1.34 6.99 14.60
N TRP A 223 2.18 6.31 15.39
CA TRP A 223 3.25 6.86 16.21
C TRP A 223 2.79 7.75 17.36
N LYS A 224 3.48 7.62 18.50
CA LYS A 224 3.36 8.57 19.60
C LYS A 224 4.22 9.80 19.33
N ASP A 225 3.97 10.86 20.08
CA ASP A 225 4.91 11.99 20.18
C ASP A 225 6.33 11.42 20.40
N ASP A 226 7.28 11.91 19.62
CA ASP A 226 8.70 11.58 19.67
C ASP A 226 9.14 10.21 19.07
N GLU A 227 8.23 9.33 18.63
CA GLU A 227 8.62 8.03 18.02
C GLU A 227 9.37 8.18 16.68
N LEU A 228 9.17 9.29 15.98
CA LEU A 228 9.86 9.63 14.72
C LEU A 228 10.94 10.72 14.87
N MET A 229 11.18 11.25 16.08
CA MET A 229 12.13 12.35 16.31
C MET A 229 13.56 12.14 15.80
N PRO A 230 14.15 10.92 15.80
CA PRO A 230 15.52 10.72 15.32
C PRO A 230 15.75 11.09 13.84
N LEU A 231 14.68 11.24 13.06
CA LEU A 231 14.72 11.66 11.65
C LEU A 231 14.92 13.17 11.46
N THR A 232 14.84 13.95 12.54
CA THR A 232 14.85 15.43 12.49
C THR A 232 16.14 16.06 13.03
N ASP A 233 17.04 15.26 13.60
CA ASP A 233 18.33 15.72 14.12
C ASP A 233 19.35 15.92 12.98
N LYS A 234 19.30 17.12 12.37
CA LYS A 234 20.22 17.60 11.31
C LYS A 234 21.71 17.55 11.69
N GLU A 235 22.06 17.32 12.95
CA GLU A 235 23.44 17.30 13.44
C GLU A 235 24.16 15.96 13.21
N LYS A 236 23.47 14.91 12.76
CA LYS A 236 24.05 13.61 12.39
C LYS A 236 23.59 13.14 11.01
N ASP A 237 23.45 14.09 10.11
CA ASP A 237 22.88 13.91 8.78
C ASP A 237 23.95 13.43 7.78
N ASN A 238 23.93 12.14 7.43
CA ASN A 238 24.73 11.58 6.32
C ASN A 238 23.91 11.62 5.02
N SER A 239 23.38 12.77 4.65
CA SER A 239 22.60 12.95 3.41
C SER A 239 23.48 12.71 2.18
N TYR A 240 23.01 11.89 1.24
CA TYR A 240 23.61 11.76 -0.09
C TYR A 240 22.69 12.44 -1.11
N LYS A 241 23.23 13.40 -1.85
CA LYS A 241 22.54 14.08 -2.95
C LYS A 241 22.91 13.41 -4.27
N PHE A 242 21.89 13.02 -5.03
CA PHE A 242 22.06 12.53 -6.39
C PHE A 242 21.39 13.54 -7.33
N PRO A 243 22.13 14.19 -8.25
CA PRO A 243 21.48 14.85 -9.37
C PRO A 243 20.75 13.79 -10.22
N TRP A 244 19.56 14.13 -10.73
CA TRP A 244 18.93 13.38 -11.82
C TRP A 244 19.85 13.51 -13.06
N GLU A 245 20.82 12.63 -13.21
CA GLU A 245 21.51 12.47 -14.49
C GLU A 245 20.58 11.64 -15.38
N LEU A 246 20.00 12.28 -16.39
CA LEU A 246 19.52 11.59 -17.58
C LEU A 246 20.73 10.84 -18.14
N ASP A 247 20.77 9.52 -17.93
CA ASP A 247 21.58 8.64 -18.76
C ASP A 247 20.97 8.67 -20.18
N ASP A 248 21.21 9.77 -20.89
CA ASP A 248 21.07 9.82 -22.34
C ASP A 248 22.27 9.06 -22.93
N ASP A 249 21.95 7.88 -23.43
CA ASP A 249 22.73 6.99 -24.29
C ASP A 249 23.85 7.68 -25.12
N GLU A 250 25.09 7.17 -24.99
CA GLU A 250 26.06 7.12 -26.10
C GLU A 250 25.94 5.79 -26.87
#